data_AF-A0A1G0ZQR1-F1
#
_entry.id   AF-A0A1G0ZQR1-F1
#
_cell.length_a   1.000
_cell.length_b   1.000
_cell.length_c   1.000
_cell.angle_alpha   90.00
_cell.angle_beta   90.00
_cell.angle_gamma   90.00
#
_symmetry.space_group_name_H-M   'P 1'
#
loop_
_entity.id
_entity.type
_entity.pdbx_description
1 polymer ?
#
loop_
_entity_poly.entity_id
_entity_poly.type
_entity_poly.pdbx_seq_one_letter_code
_entity_poly.pdbx_strand_id
1 'polypeptide(L)'
;MVNRIMVRFNGFVRQLDGLLRQVFQSLPLVIMLVGLIVSAVIFYEVHEKSFGAKKLKMIEERTGLRFPDGTRGLNMVVDEDRAMCFAAKILIPELAYEPFARQIMEMKAKAGYMDLTITNNLSWWHPSVDTRKLYGDTTDGLEIYLCREDGQWVLYVLYVSV
;
A
#
# COMPACT_ATOMS: atom_id res chain seq x y z
N MET A 1 0.77 24.76 -65.89
CA MET A 1 0.99 23.60 -64.99
C MET A 1 1.03 23.96 -63.49
N VAL A 2 1.45 25.18 -63.11
CA VAL A 2 1.59 25.64 -61.71
C VAL A 2 0.27 25.68 -60.91
N ASN A 3 -0.85 26.05 -61.54
CA ASN A 3 -2.15 26.18 -60.85
C ASN A 3 -2.71 24.86 -60.27
N ARG A 4 -2.29 23.70 -60.80
CA ARG A 4 -2.80 22.39 -60.32
C ARG A 4 -2.11 21.92 -59.03
N ILE A 5 -0.89 22.41 -58.76
CA ILE A 5 -0.09 22.05 -57.59
C ILE A 5 -0.56 22.85 -56.36
N MET A 6 -0.86 24.14 -56.51
CA MET A 6 -1.40 24.98 -55.43
C MET A 6 -2.75 24.49 -54.89
N VAL A 7 -3.65 24.01 -55.76
CA VAL A 7 -4.97 23.52 -55.33
C VAL A 7 -4.85 22.24 -54.48
N ARG A 8 -3.91 21.35 -54.80
CA ARG A 8 -3.65 20.13 -54.01
C ARG A 8 -2.99 20.43 -52.66
N PHE A 9 -2.11 21.43 -52.61
CA PHE A 9 -1.47 21.86 -51.36
C PHE A 9 -2.49 22.49 -50.39
N ASN A 10 -3.39 23.35 -50.89
CA ASN A 10 -4.45 23.95 -50.07
C ASN A 10 -5.48 22.92 -49.55
N GLY A 11 -5.74 21.85 -50.32
CA GLY A 11 -6.57 20.74 -49.86
C GLY A 11 -5.92 19.95 -48.71
N PHE A 12 -4.62 19.69 -48.82
CA PHE A 12 -3.85 18.97 -47.79
C PHE A 12 -3.76 19.74 -46.47
N VAL A 13 -3.52 21.07 -46.53
CA VAL A 13 -3.47 21.93 -45.33
C VAL A 13 -4.82 21.94 -44.61
N ARG A 14 -5.94 22.05 -45.34
CA ARG A 14 -7.28 22.01 -44.73
C ARG A 14 -7.62 20.65 -44.10
N GLN A 15 -7.12 19.56 -44.66
CA GLN A 15 -7.31 18.22 -44.12
C GLN A 15 -6.49 18.01 -42.83
N LEU A 16 -5.27 18.55 -42.77
CA LEU A 16 -4.43 18.59 -41.57
C LEU A 16 -5.05 19.43 -40.44
N ASP A 17 -5.60 20.60 -40.76
CA ASP A 17 -6.29 21.46 -39.78
C ASP A 17 -7.53 20.78 -39.19
N GLY A 18 -8.27 20.03 -40.00
CA GLY A 18 -9.43 19.24 -39.55
C GLY A 18 -9.02 18.13 -38.57
N LEU A 19 -7.96 17.39 -38.90
CA LEU A 19 -7.41 16.33 -38.05
C LEU A 19 -6.85 16.87 -36.73
N LEU A 20 -6.10 17.98 -36.77
CA LEU A 20 -5.56 18.62 -35.58
C LEU A 20 -6.68 19.10 -34.66
N ARG A 21 -7.71 19.77 -35.19
CA ARG A 21 -8.88 20.19 -34.39
C ARG A 21 -9.59 19.01 -33.73
N GLN A 22 -9.73 17.90 -34.44
CA GLN A 22 -10.39 16.70 -33.90
C GLN A 22 -9.59 16.05 -32.78
N VAL A 23 -8.25 16.03 -32.89
CA VAL A 23 -7.35 15.56 -31.82
C VAL A 23 -7.36 16.50 -30.61
N PHE A 24 -7.35 17.82 -30.83
CA PHE A 24 -7.44 18.79 -29.74
C PHE A 24 -8.81 18.79 -29.04
N GLN A 25 -9.89 18.47 -29.75
CA GLN A 25 -11.23 18.34 -29.18
C GLN A 25 -11.39 17.09 -28.29
N SER A 26 -10.67 16.00 -28.56
CA SER A 26 -10.73 14.77 -27.76
C SER A 26 -9.74 14.76 -26.59
N LEU A 27 -8.69 15.58 -26.64
CA LEU A 27 -7.67 15.73 -25.59
C LEU A 27 -8.24 15.93 -24.17
N PRO A 28 -9.18 16.87 -23.91
CA PRO A 28 -9.71 17.08 -22.56
C PRO A 28 -10.48 15.86 -22.03
N LEU A 29 -11.13 15.10 -22.91
CA LEU A 29 -11.89 13.91 -22.54
C LEU A 29 -10.95 12.75 -22.17
N VAL A 30 -9.82 12.62 -22.88
CA VAL A 30 -8.75 11.67 -22.52
C VAL A 30 -8.10 12.05 -21.19
N ILE A 31 -7.79 13.34 -20.96
CA ILE A 31 -7.21 13.82 -19.70
C ILE A 31 -8.18 13.58 -18.53
N MET A 32 -9.48 13.82 -18.73
CA MET A 32 -10.51 13.56 -17.72
C MET A 32 -10.63 12.07 -17.40
N LEU A 33 -10.58 11.19 -18.41
CA LEU A 33 -10.67 9.74 -18.22
C LEU A 33 -9.44 9.20 -17.47
N VAL A 34 -8.24 9.66 -17.84
CA VAL A 34 -7.00 9.32 -17.15
C VAL A 34 -7.02 9.86 -15.71
N GLY A 35 -7.51 11.08 -15.49
CA GLY A 35 -7.68 11.64 -14.14
C GLY A 35 -8.65 10.83 -13.28
N LEU A 36 -9.75 10.34 -13.85
CA LEU A 36 -10.72 9.49 -13.15
C LEU A 36 -10.13 8.12 -12.81
N ILE A 37 -9.39 7.50 -13.73
CA ILE A 37 -8.72 6.21 -13.50
C ILE A 37 -7.64 6.36 -12.42
N VAL A 38 -6.81 7.40 -12.50
CA VAL A 38 -5.81 7.69 -11.47
C VAL A 38 -6.48 7.95 -10.13
N SER A 39 -7.61 8.66 -10.09
CA SER A 39 -8.38 8.91 -8.87
C SER A 39 -9.03 7.66 -8.27
N ALA A 40 -9.49 6.71 -9.09
CA ALA A 40 -10.04 5.44 -8.63
C ALA A 40 -8.95 4.46 -8.14
N VAL A 41 -7.72 4.66 -8.63
CA VAL A 41 -6.52 3.94 -8.20
C VAL A 41 -5.83 4.68 -7.03
N ILE A 42 -6.41 5.76 -6.48
CA ILE A 42 -5.91 6.34 -5.23
C ILE A 42 -6.17 5.34 -4.12
N PHE A 43 -5.12 4.55 -3.93
CA PHE A 43 -4.82 3.64 -2.86
C PHE A 43 -5.32 4.18 -1.53
N TYR A 44 -5.75 3.25 -0.68
CA TYR A 44 -5.92 3.49 0.75
C TYR A 44 -4.54 3.77 1.39
N GLU A 45 -3.92 4.90 1.04
CA GLU A 45 -2.82 5.50 1.78
C GLU A 45 -3.43 6.13 3.03
N VAL A 46 -3.50 5.34 4.09
CA VAL A 46 -3.95 5.80 5.38
C VAL A 46 -2.82 6.66 5.96
N HIS A 47 -2.92 7.98 5.78
CA HIS A 47 -1.93 8.94 6.27
C HIS A 47 -1.54 8.66 7.73
N GLU A 48 -0.26 8.89 8.06
CA GLU A 48 0.39 8.72 9.37
C GLU A 48 -0.46 9.23 10.56
N LYS A 49 -1.29 10.25 10.35
CA LYS A 49 -2.18 10.84 11.37
C LYS A 49 -3.31 9.91 11.83
N SER A 50 -3.64 8.86 11.08
CA SER A 50 -4.69 7.89 11.43
C SER A 50 -4.20 6.78 12.36
N PHE A 51 -2.87 6.60 12.46
CA PHE A 51 -2.24 5.51 13.19
C PHE A 51 -1.55 6.01 14.47
N GLY A 52 -2.38 6.52 15.39
CA GLY A 52 -1.93 7.00 16.71
C GLY A 52 -1.80 5.90 17.78
N ALA A 53 -1.47 6.32 19.01
CA ALA A 53 -1.23 5.45 20.16
C ALA A 53 -2.35 4.45 20.47
N LYS A 54 -3.63 4.82 20.24
CA LYS A 54 -4.78 3.92 20.44
C LYS A 54 -4.71 2.66 19.56
N LYS A 55 -4.28 2.82 18.30
CA LYS A 55 -4.17 1.70 17.35
C LYS A 55 -2.95 0.84 17.64
N LEU A 56 -1.82 1.45 18.04
CA LEU A 56 -0.65 0.70 18.52
C LEU A 56 -1.02 -0.17 19.73
N LYS A 57 -1.72 0.40 20.71
CA LYS A 57 -2.19 -0.36 21.88
C LYS A 57 -3.12 -1.52 21.51
N MET A 58 -4.02 -1.32 20.56
CA MET A 58 -4.88 -2.38 20.04
C MET A 58 -4.05 -3.53 19.44
N ILE A 59 -2.97 -3.22 18.70
CA ILE A 59 -2.09 -4.24 18.14
C ILE A 59 -1.36 -4.99 19.26
N GLU A 60 -0.85 -4.30 20.29
CA GLU A 60 -0.23 -4.95 21.46
C GLU A 60 -1.20 -5.91 22.16
N GLU A 61 -2.44 -5.47 22.38
CA GLU A 61 -3.48 -6.27 23.03
C GLU A 61 -3.83 -7.53 22.24
N ARG A 62 -3.86 -7.44 20.90
CA ARG A 62 -4.23 -8.55 20.01
C ARG A 62 -3.09 -9.52 19.73
N THR A 63 -1.86 -9.01 19.61
CA THR A 63 -0.70 -9.79 19.18
C THR A 63 0.19 -10.23 20.33
N GLY A 64 0.05 -9.61 21.51
CA GLY A 64 0.96 -9.79 22.64
C GLY A 64 2.32 -9.10 22.48
N LEU A 65 2.52 -8.35 21.37
CA LEU A 65 3.71 -7.52 21.19
C LEU A 65 3.75 -6.41 22.25
N ARG A 66 4.97 -5.96 22.56
CA ARG A 66 5.21 -4.80 23.43
C ARG A 66 6.09 -3.83 22.67
N PHE A 67 5.50 -2.74 22.19
CA PHE A 67 6.24 -1.79 21.39
C PHE A 67 7.20 -0.97 22.26
N PRO A 68 8.45 -0.77 21.81
CA PRO A 68 9.38 0.09 22.51
C PRO A 68 8.97 1.56 22.41
N ASP A 69 9.43 2.37 23.37
CA ASP A 69 9.22 3.81 23.36
C ASP A 69 9.77 4.44 22.07
N GLY A 70 9.02 5.37 21.49
CA GLY A 70 9.36 6.02 20.22
C GLY A 70 8.87 5.28 18.98
N THR A 71 8.19 4.14 19.14
CA THR A 71 7.50 3.45 18.04
C THR A 71 6.43 4.34 17.40
N ARG A 72 6.34 4.32 16.08
CA ARG A 72 5.38 5.13 15.32
C ARG A 72 4.60 4.29 14.31
N GLY A 73 3.29 4.45 14.28
CA GLY A 73 2.47 3.88 13.23
C GLY A 73 2.68 4.60 11.90
N LEU A 74 2.88 3.86 10.80
CA LEU A 74 3.05 4.43 9.46
C LEU A 74 1.76 4.28 8.64
N ASN A 75 1.23 3.06 8.54
CA ASN A 75 -0.04 2.76 7.85
C ASN A 75 -0.79 1.66 8.58
N MET A 76 -2.13 1.69 8.49
CA MET A 76 -2.96 0.60 9.02
C MET A 76 -4.28 0.51 8.24
N VAL A 77 -4.69 -0.72 7.91
CA VAL A 77 -6.02 -1.04 7.42
C VAL A 77 -6.65 -2.05 8.38
N VAL A 78 -7.93 -1.83 8.69
CA VAL A 78 -8.75 -2.72 9.53
C VAL A 78 -9.95 -3.13 8.71
N ASP A 79 -10.20 -4.43 8.62
CA ASP A 79 -11.43 -5.00 8.10
C ASP A 79 -12.32 -5.35 9.29
N GLU A 80 -13.34 -4.51 9.53
CA GLU A 80 -14.29 -4.68 10.63
C GLU A 80 -15.40 -5.68 10.30
N ASP A 81 -15.64 -5.94 9.00
CA ASP A 81 -16.70 -6.83 8.53
C ASP A 81 -16.31 -8.31 8.65
N ARG A 82 -15.01 -8.62 8.48
CA ARG A 82 -14.44 -9.95 8.68
C ARG A 82 -13.66 -9.99 9.99
N ALA A 83 -14.31 -10.43 11.07
CA ALA A 83 -13.68 -10.87 12.32
C ALA A 83 -12.36 -10.12 12.65
N MET A 84 -12.46 -8.81 12.94
CA MET A 84 -11.35 -7.91 13.30
C MET A 84 -9.98 -8.25 12.69
N CYS A 85 -9.90 -8.33 11.37
CA CYS A 85 -8.63 -8.49 10.66
C CYS A 85 -7.94 -7.13 10.47
N PHE A 86 -6.61 -7.08 10.53
CA PHE A 86 -5.88 -5.86 10.22
C PHE A 86 -4.50 -6.11 9.61
N ALA A 87 -4.06 -5.14 8.81
CA ALA A 87 -2.69 -5.02 8.32
C ALA A 87 -2.10 -3.71 8.83
N ALA A 88 -0.90 -3.72 9.39
CA ALA A 88 -0.23 -2.55 9.94
C ALA A 88 1.24 -2.49 9.52
N LYS A 89 1.74 -1.27 9.27
CA LYS A 89 3.13 -0.94 9.01
C LYS A 89 3.60 0.04 10.07
N ILE A 90 4.66 -0.29 10.80
CA ILE A 90 5.08 0.38 12.04
C ILE A 90 6.58 0.64 11.99
N LEU A 91 7.01 1.85 12.32
CA LEU A 91 8.41 2.22 12.46
C LEU A 91 8.92 1.85 13.85
N ILE A 92 10.01 1.10 13.89
CA ILE A 92 10.71 0.71 15.12
C ILE A 92 11.97 1.59 15.28
N PRO A 93 12.21 2.18 16.46
CA PRO A 93 13.42 2.94 16.71
C PRO A 93 14.69 2.09 16.57
N GLU A 94 15.73 2.63 15.93
CA GLU A 94 17.01 1.93 15.69
C GLU A 94 17.60 1.33 16.98
N LEU A 95 17.58 2.10 18.07
CA LEU A 95 18.13 1.68 19.36
C LEU A 95 17.33 0.55 20.03
N ALA A 96 16.08 0.36 19.63
CA ALA A 96 15.19 -0.64 20.20
C ALA A 96 15.03 -1.88 19.31
N TYR A 97 15.63 -1.89 18.12
CA TYR A 97 15.52 -2.99 17.17
C TYR A 97 15.95 -4.33 17.77
N GLU A 98 17.19 -4.45 18.28
CA GLU A 98 17.71 -5.73 18.77
C GLU A 98 16.87 -6.37 19.88
N PRO A 99 16.51 -5.67 20.98
CA PRO A 99 15.68 -6.26 22.01
C PRO A 99 14.28 -6.62 21.49
N PHE A 100 13.71 -5.81 20.59
CA PHE A 100 12.40 -6.06 20.02
C PHE A 100 12.41 -7.26 19.05
N ALA A 101 13.44 -7.39 18.23
CA ALA A 101 13.67 -8.54 17.37
C ALA A 101 13.79 -9.82 18.20
N ARG A 102 14.48 -9.77 19.35
CA ARG A 102 14.57 -10.91 20.28
C ARG A 102 13.20 -11.29 20.87
N GLN A 103 12.40 -10.31 21.28
CA GLN A 103 11.03 -10.55 21.74
C GLN A 103 10.22 -11.30 20.68
N ILE A 104 10.22 -10.82 19.44
CA ILE A 104 9.57 -11.49 18.31
C ILE A 104 10.16 -12.90 18.14
N MET A 105 11.48 -13.06 18.29
CA MET A 105 12.12 -14.36 18.16
C MET A 105 11.65 -15.38 19.19
N GLU A 106 11.41 -14.94 20.43
CA GLU A 106 10.99 -15.77 21.58
C GLU A 106 9.49 -16.08 21.59
N MET A 107 8.67 -15.34 20.83
CA MET A 107 7.26 -15.68 20.64
C MET A 107 7.14 -17.09 20.05
N LYS A 108 6.27 -17.93 20.65
CA LYS A 108 6.04 -19.29 20.17
C LYS A 108 5.32 -19.26 18.83
N ALA A 109 6.02 -19.65 17.77
CA ALA A 109 5.39 -19.89 16.47
C ALA A 109 4.42 -21.08 16.59
N LYS A 110 3.21 -20.89 16.08
CA LYS A 110 2.25 -21.97 15.83
C LYS A 110 1.93 -21.95 14.33
N ALA A 111 1.65 -23.12 13.75
CA ALA A 111 1.29 -23.22 12.35
C ALA A 111 -0.21 -22.95 12.18
N GLY A 112 -0.56 -21.94 11.40
CA GLY A 112 -1.94 -21.62 11.02
C GLY A 112 -2.03 -21.15 9.57
N TYR A 113 -3.24 -21.17 9.02
CA TYR A 113 -3.53 -20.64 7.70
C TYR A 113 -3.91 -19.16 7.82
N MET A 114 -3.35 -18.29 6.99
CA MET A 114 -3.73 -16.88 6.92
C MET A 114 -4.36 -16.56 5.58
N ASP A 115 -5.51 -15.89 5.62
CA ASP A 115 -6.10 -15.27 4.45
C ASP A 115 -5.36 -13.95 4.17
N LEU A 116 -4.57 -13.95 3.08
CA LEU A 116 -3.81 -12.78 2.63
C LEU A 116 -4.68 -11.79 1.82
N THR A 117 -5.99 -11.98 1.75
CA THR A 117 -6.86 -11.13 0.92
C THR A 117 -6.80 -9.64 1.30
N ILE A 118 -6.61 -9.32 2.59
CA ILE A 118 -6.51 -7.93 3.06
C ILE A 118 -5.26 -7.20 2.52
N THR A 119 -4.18 -7.93 2.21
CA THR A 119 -2.91 -7.32 1.79
C THR A 119 -2.78 -7.16 0.27
N ASN A 120 -3.55 -7.91 -0.53
CA ASN A 120 -3.47 -7.91 -1.99
C ASN A 120 -3.67 -6.53 -2.64
N ASN A 121 -4.41 -5.62 -1.99
CA ASN A 121 -4.72 -4.29 -2.53
C ASN A 121 -3.95 -3.15 -1.82
N LEU A 122 -2.98 -3.47 -0.97
CA LEU A 122 -2.22 -2.48 -0.21
C LEU A 122 -0.90 -2.16 -0.94
N SER A 123 -0.81 -0.99 -1.58
CA SER A 123 0.43 -0.53 -2.26
C SER A 123 1.65 -0.44 -1.36
N TRP A 124 1.44 -0.30 -0.06
CA TRP A 124 2.50 -0.18 0.92
C TRP A 124 2.89 -1.52 1.56
N TRP A 125 2.20 -2.62 1.24
CA TRP A 125 2.46 -3.95 1.78
C TRP A 125 3.47 -4.72 0.92
N HIS A 126 4.74 -4.37 1.06
CA HIS A 126 5.84 -5.03 0.36
C HIS A 126 7.00 -5.36 1.30
N PRO A 127 6.78 -6.16 2.35
CA PRO A 127 7.84 -6.50 3.30
C PRO A 127 9.01 -7.19 2.59
N SER A 128 10.24 -6.70 2.81
CA SER A 128 11.43 -7.44 2.41
C SER A 128 11.59 -8.69 3.28
N VAL A 129 12.20 -9.73 2.72
CA VAL A 129 12.27 -11.06 3.37
C VAL A 129 13.42 -11.15 4.39
N ASP A 130 13.96 -10.03 4.88
CA ASP A 130 15.13 -10.03 5.78
C ASP A 130 14.85 -10.78 7.09
N THR A 131 13.62 -10.70 7.61
CA THR A 131 13.13 -11.57 8.68
C THR A 131 11.61 -11.75 8.54
N ARG A 132 11.18 -12.99 8.24
CA ARG A 132 9.77 -13.38 8.21
C ARG A 132 9.49 -14.33 9.36
N LYS A 133 8.45 -14.04 10.15
CA LYS A 133 7.88 -14.98 11.10
C LYS A 133 6.37 -15.11 10.91
N LEU A 134 5.95 -16.36 10.77
CA LEU A 134 4.55 -16.76 10.69
C LEU A 134 4.13 -17.30 12.06
N TYR A 135 3.04 -16.74 12.59
CA TYR A 135 2.34 -17.24 13.77
C TYR A 135 0.89 -17.55 13.36
N GLY A 136 0.34 -18.66 13.83
CA GLY A 136 -1.07 -18.94 13.66
C GLY A 136 -1.54 -20.05 14.57
N ASP A 137 -2.61 -19.80 15.31
CA ASP A 137 -3.42 -20.84 15.95
C ASP A 137 -4.60 -21.22 15.01
N THR A 138 -5.44 -22.16 15.41
CA THR A 138 -6.65 -22.54 14.65
C THR A 138 -7.72 -21.44 14.61
N THR A 139 -7.63 -20.44 15.47
CA THR A 139 -8.61 -19.35 15.63
C THR A 139 -8.06 -17.98 15.23
N ASP A 140 -6.78 -17.70 15.47
CA ASP A 140 -6.17 -16.42 15.12
C ASP A 140 -4.85 -16.64 14.36
N GLY A 141 -4.67 -15.92 13.25
CA GLY A 141 -3.44 -15.83 12.46
C GLY A 141 -2.70 -14.51 12.70
N LEU A 142 -1.38 -14.57 12.79
CA LEU A 142 -0.50 -13.41 12.96
C LEU A 142 0.76 -13.54 12.10
N GLU A 143 0.92 -12.71 11.07
CA GLU A 143 2.16 -12.59 10.33
C GLU A 143 2.94 -11.38 10.79
N ILE A 144 4.24 -11.57 11.01
CA ILE A 144 5.13 -10.48 11.37
C ILE A 144 6.36 -10.51 10.45
N TYR A 145 6.66 -9.35 9.88
CA TYR A 145 7.92 -9.11 9.19
C TYR A 145 8.62 -7.96 9.88
N LEU A 146 9.90 -8.14 10.21
CA LEU A 146 10.74 -7.07 10.70
C LEU A 146 11.87 -6.89 9.68
N CYS A 147 11.85 -5.78 8.97
CA CYS A 147 12.75 -5.52 7.86
C CYS A 147 13.32 -4.12 7.90
N ARG A 148 14.32 -3.86 7.05
CA ARG A 148 14.90 -2.54 6.88
C ARG A 148 14.38 -1.91 5.58
N GLU A 149 13.80 -0.72 5.68
CA GLU A 149 13.31 0.08 4.55
C GLU A 149 13.85 1.49 4.66
N ASP A 150 14.45 2.00 3.58
CA ASP A 150 15.03 3.35 3.53
C ASP A 150 15.94 3.68 4.72
N GLY A 151 16.69 2.67 5.19
CA GLY A 151 17.61 2.77 6.32
C GLY A 151 16.96 2.65 7.71
N GLN A 152 15.63 2.54 7.80
CA GLN A 152 14.87 2.44 9.04
C GLN A 152 14.33 1.03 9.29
N TRP A 153 14.14 0.66 10.55
CA TRP A 153 13.49 -0.60 10.90
C TRP A 153 11.98 -0.48 10.84
N VAL A 154 11.35 -1.35 10.06
CA VAL A 154 9.91 -1.38 9.85
C VAL A 154 9.36 -2.76 10.20
N LEU A 155 8.30 -2.75 10.99
CA LEU A 155 7.51 -3.92 11.33
C LEU A 155 6.22 -3.92 10.50
N TYR A 156 6.01 -5.00 9.76
CA TYR A 156 4.72 -5.34 9.17
C TYR A 156 4.02 -6.35 10.06
N VAL A 157 2.75 -6.10 10.34
CA VAL A 157 1.90 -6.98 11.15
C VAL A 157 0.61 -7.24 10.38
N LEU A 158 0.33 -8.50 10.10
CA LEU A 158 -0.96 -8.96 9.60
C LEU A 158 -1.60 -9.79 10.71
N TYR A 159 -2.82 -9.47 11.09
CA TYR A 159 -3.59 -10.24 12.06
C TYR A 159 -4.94 -10.60 11.45
N VAL A 160 -5.34 -11.84 11.63
CA VAL A 160 -6.60 -12.42 11.17
C VAL A 160 -7.23 -13.11 12.37
N SER A 161 -8.44 -12.75 12.76
CA SER A 161 -9.22 -13.53 13.73
C SER A 161 -10.29 -14.29 12.96
N VAL A 162 -10.53 -15.56 13.29
CA VAL A 162 -11.53 -16.44 12.66
C VAL A 162 -12.69 -16.65 13.60
#